data_AF-A0A6A8GGZ9-F1
#
_entry.id   AF-A0A6A8GGZ9-F1
#
_cell.length_a   1.000
_cell.length_b   1.000
_cell.length_c   1.000
_cell.angle_alpha   90.00
_cell.angle_beta   90.00
_cell.angle_gamma   90.00
#
_symmetry.space_group_name_H-M   'P 1'
#
loop_
_entity.id
_entity.type
_entity.pdbx_description
1 polymer ?
#
loop_
_entity_poly.entity_id
_entity_poly.type
_entity_poly.pdbx_seq_one_letter_code
_entity_poly.pdbx_strand_id
1 'polypeptide(L)'
;MTDTVTGAGADDDPSAGNDPASRVAWKPFVLVVGLLGFAALAWYSSNVDSLPLLGDLRRIDFLFAPSLFLFAVYGVAPVILEPGRARPLWNYASRRPLVAFSLLWVAAFVVVGLLAPVFIDLSFDLDATNQSPVFTAVSTTFTDDCVGTAVDGRCFGTWEHPLGTTGIGRDVSKLVLYGAREALTFATIVAALIVPIATTVGVVAGYRGGWTDEILMRIVDVQQTLPAFVIYLIASFLYGESEFLLVVVFGLTSWGSVARIVRNETLHLRASEYVTAALVVGAGTPHILRRHILPKLSGPIATAVTRQIPMLLLVEAALSYMDLTVVTTGSWGRTIRTGLVEFPQAWWVSTVPVVVLCVTIVAFSVLGDALREVADPRLGD
;
A
#
# COMPACT_ATOMS: atom_id res chain seq x y z
N MET A 1 -71.04 28.86 2.34
CA MET A 1 -70.91 29.42 0.99
C MET A 1 -69.44 29.32 0.62
N THR A 2 -68.95 28.17 0.17
CA THR A 2 -69.00 27.64 -1.22
C THR A 2 -68.29 28.56 -2.20
N ASP A 3 -67.15 28.08 -2.71
CA ASP A 3 -66.74 28.02 -4.13
C ASP A 3 -65.29 28.45 -4.37
N THR A 4 -64.46 27.81 -5.20
CA THR A 4 -64.35 26.45 -5.75
C THR A 4 -62.94 26.37 -6.36
N VAL A 5 -62.41 25.15 -6.38
CA VAL A 5 -61.18 24.71 -7.03
C VAL A 5 -61.18 24.94 -8.55
N THR A 6 -60.06 25.43 -9.09
CA THR A 6 -59.42 25.01 -10.36
C THR A 6 -57.94 25.41 -10.23
N GLY A 7 -56.89 24.68 -10.60
CA GLY A 7 -56.76 23.46 -11.39
C GLY A 7 -55.51 23.61 -12.27
N ALA A 8 -54.52 22.74 -12.04
CA ALA A 8 -53.46 22.33 -12.97
C ALA A 8 -52.34 23.32 -13.38
N GLY A 9 -51.15 23.05 -12.84
CA GLY A 9 -49.84 23.40 -13.37
C GLY A 9 -48.81 22.45 -12.76
N ALA A 10 -48.80 21.21 -13.24
CA ALA A 10 -47.81 20.21 -12.84
C ALA A 10 -46.47 20.59 -13.48
N ASP A 11 -45.59 21.20 -12.69
CA ASP A 11 -44.17 21.29 -13.00
C ASP A 11 -43.59 19.88 -12.89
N ASP A 12 -43.36 19.25 -14.04
CA ASP A 12 -42.51 18.07 -14.19
C ASP A 12 -41.07 18.45 -13.81
N ASP A 13 -40.69 18.21 -12.56
CA ASP A 13 -39.30 18.26 -12.09
C ASP A 13 -38.53 17.03 -12.62
N PRO A 14 -37.57 17.18 -13.55
CA PRO A 14 -36.80 16.05 -14.10
C PRO A 14 -35.64 15.62 -13.17
N SER A 15 -35.53 16.14 -11.95
CA SER A 15 -34.40 15.85 -11.05
C SER A 15 -34.54 14.59 -10.18
N ALA A 16 -35.66 13.87 -10.28
CA ALA A 16 -35.94 12.64 -9.52
C ALA A 16 -35.17 11.38 -9.98
N GLY A 17 -33.88 11.51 -10.33
CA GLY A 17 -33.04 10.42 -10.83
C GLY A 17 -31.67 10.25 -10.18
N ASN A 18 -31.27 11.10 -9.23
CA ASN A 18 -29.93 11.04 -8.63
C ASN A 18 -29.99 11.21 -7.11
N ASP A 19 -30.54 10.21 -6.41
CA ASP A 19 -30.44 10.15 -4.96
C ASP A 19 -28.99 9.80 -4.54
N PRO A 20 -28.22 10.72 -3.92
CA PRO A 20 -26.88 10.43 -3.40
C PRO A 20 -26.89 9.38 -2.28
N ALA A 21 -28.06 8.95 -1.79
CA ALA A 21 -28.20 7.83 -0.87
C ALA A 21 -27.89 6.46 -1.47
N SER A 22 -28.23 6.26 -2.74
CA SER A 22 -27.96 5.00 -3.45
C SER A 22 -26.46 4.73 -3.67
N ARG A 23 -25.64 5.78 -3.87
CA ARG A 23 -24.20 5.66 -4.17
C ARG A 23 -23.32 5.19 -3.00
N VAL A 24 -23.84 5.16 -1.78
CA VAL A 24 -23.06 4.78 -0.57
C VAL A 24 -23.45 3.40 -0.03
N ALA A 25 -24.61 2.87 -0.40
CA ALA A 25 -25.14 1.62 0.14
C ALA A 25 -24.28 0.38 -0.20
N TRP A 26 -23.60 0.40 -1.35
CA TRP A 26 -22.79 -0.71 -1.87
C TRP A 26 -21.38 -0.81 -1.26
N LYS A 27 -20.82 0.30 -0.76
CA LYS A 27 -19.47 0.35 -0.16
C LYS A 27 -19.32 -0.61 1.05
N PRO A 28 -20.16 -0.59 2.08
CA PRO A 28 -20.02 -1.58 3.17
C PRO A 28 -20.22 -3.04 2.71
N PHE A 29 -21.00 -3.27 1.65
CA PHE A 29 -21.19 -4.61 1.07
C PHE A 29 -19.92 -5.09 0.35
N VAL A 30 -19.26 -4.25 -0.44
CA VAL A 30 -18.00 -4.60 -1.13
C VAL A 30 -16.85 -4.80 -0.15
N LEU A 31 -16.84 -4.10 1.00
CA LEU A 31 -15.83 -4.30 2.04
C LEU A 31 -16.01 -5.67 2.70
N VAL A 32 -17.25 -6.04 3.05
CA VAL A 32 -17.56 -7.35 3.65
C VAL A 32 -17.33 -8.49 2.65
N VAL A 33 -17.78 -8.34 1.40
CA VAL A 33 -17.56 -9.33 0.34
C VAL A 33 -16.07 -9.44 -0.02
N GLY A 34 -15.34 -8.33 -0.06
CA GLY A 34 -13.90 -8.34 -0.30
C GLY A 34 -13.11 -8.94 0.86
N LEU A 35 -13.51 -8.68 2.11
CA LEU A 35 -12.97 -9.34 3.30
C LEU A 35 -13.25 -10.85 3.33
N LEU A 36 -14.48 -11.25 2.99
CA LEU A 36 -14.87 -12.65 2.93
C LEU A 36 -14.19 -13.37 1.77
N GLY A 37 -14.05 -12.71 0.62
CA GLY A 37 -13.28 -13.19 -0.52
C GLY A 37 -11.79 -13.32 -0.17
N PHE A 38 -11.23 -12.34 0.52
CA PHE A 38 -9.86 -12.40 1.04
C PHE A 38 -9.68 -13.56 2.02
N ALA A 39 -10.58 -13.72 3.00
CA ALA A 39 -10.52 -14.79 3.99
C ALA A 39 -10.71 -16.18 3.34
N ALA A 40 -11.62 -16.30 2.36
CA ALA A 40 -11.85 -17.53 1.61
C ALA A 40 -10.65 -17.88 0.71
N LEU A 41 -10.01 -16.88 0.09
CA LEU A 41 -8.80 -17.08 -0.72
C LEU A 41 -7.56 -17.37 0.14
N ALA A 42 -7.43 -16.72 1.31
CA ALA A 42 -6.39 -17.04 2.27
C ALA A 42 -6.53 -18.48 2.78
N TRP A 43 -7.77 -18.90 3.11
CA TRP A 43 -8.10 -20.28 3.50
C TRP A 43 -7.88 -21.28 2.35
N TYR A 44 -8.21 -20.92 1.12
CA TYR A 44 -7.95 -21.75 -0.05
C TYR A 44 -6.44 -21.89 -0.33
N SER A 45 -5.67 -20.79 -0.21
CA SER A 45 -4.21 -20.78 -0.41
C SER A 45 -3.45 -21.55 0.67
N SER A 46 -3.99 -21.67 1.90
CA SER A 46 -3.38 -22.49 2.94
C SER A 46 -3.57 -24.00 2.69
N ASN A 47 -4.53 -24.38 1.85
CA ASN A 47 -4.95 -25.76 1.65
C ASN A 47 -4.63 -26.32 0.25
N VAL A 48 -4.23 -25.47 -0.71
CA VAL A 48 -3.98 -25.86 -2.10
C VAL A 48 -2.64 -25.28 -2.59
N ASP A 49 -1.73 -26.15 -3.03
CA ASP A 49 -0.36 -25.80 -3.39
C ASP A 49 -0.21 -25.11 -4.76
N SER A 50 -1.12 -25.38 -5.71
CA SER A 50 -1.20 -24.71 -7.01
C SER A 50 -2.56 -24.98 -7.68
N LEU A 51 -3.06 -24.03 -8.47
CA LEU A 51 -4.24 -24.23 -9.33
C LEU A 51 -3.78 -24.84 -10.66
N PRO A 52 -4.21 -26.07 -11.02
CA PRO A 52 -3.72 -26.77 -12.21
C PRO A 52 -4.03 -26.06 -13.54
N LEU A 53 -4.93 -25.07 -13.54
CA LEU A 53 -5.49 -24.47 -14.76
C LEU A 53 -4.86 -23.12 -15.15
N LEU A 54 -4.02 -22.52 -14.29
CA LEU A 54 -3.51 -21.14 -14.47
C LEU A 54 -1.98 -20.98 -14.33
N GLY A 55 -1.20 -22.08 -14.34
CA GLY A 55 0.26 -22.03 -14.33
C GLY A 55 0.89 -21.73 -12.96
N ASP A 56 2.19 -21.43 -12.96
CA ASP A 56 3.07 -21.28 -11.79
C ASP A 56 2.88 -19.93 -11.05
N LEU A 57 1.63 -19.64 -10.65
CA LEU A 57 1.27 -18.45 -9.86
C LEU A 57 1.68 -18.67 -8.40
N ARG A 58 2.40 -17.71 -7.81
CA ARG A 58 2.82 -17.78 -6.39
C ARG A 58 1.57 -17.71 -5.51
N ARG A 59 1.59 -18.35 -4.34
CA ARG A 59 0.45 -18.31 -3.37
C ARG A 59 -0.01 -16.89 -3.03
N ILE A 60 0.88 -15.89 -3.09
CA ILE A 60 0.57 -14.49 -2.79
C ILE A 60 -0.10 -13.73 -3.95
N ASP A 61 0.09 -14.13 -5.20
CA ASP A 61 -0.51 -13.47 -6.37
C ASP A 61 -2.06 -13.51 -6.28
N PHE A 62 -2.61 -14.55 -5.64
CA PHE A 62 -4.04 -14.68 -5.35
C PHE A 62 -4.57 -13.68 -4.33
N LEU A 63 -3.73 -13.17 -3.42
CA LEU A 63 -4.10 -12.13 -2.46
C LEU A 63 -3.83 -10.73 -3.01
N PHE A 64 -2.93 -10.61 -3.98
CA PHE A 64 -2.61 -9.33 -4.60
C PHE A 64 -3.78 -8.77 -5.40
N ALA A 65 -4.40 -9.56 -6.28
CA ALA A 65 -5.51 -9.05 -7.10
C ALA A 65 -6.73 -8.57 -6.26
N PRO A 66 -7.22 -9.31 -5.24
CA PRO A 66 -8.28 -8.83 -4.35
C PRO A 66 -7.89 -7.61 -3.51
N SER A 67 -6.65 -7.55 -3.02
CA SER A 67 -6.17 -6.39 -2.23
C SER A 67 -6.03 -5.15 -3.11
N LEU A 68 -5.53 -5.30 -4.33
CA LEU A 68 -5.49 -4.23 -5.32
C LEU A 68 -6.89 -3.78 -5.71
N PHE A 69 -7.85 -4.69 -5.87
CA PHE A 69 -9.26 -4.35 -6.11
C PHE A 69 -9.85 -3.54 -4.95
N LEU A 70 -9.59 -3.95 -3.69
CA LEU A 70 -10.00 -3.19 -2.51
C LEU A 70 -9.36 -1.80 -2.49
N PHE A 71 -8.05 -1.71 -2.74
CA PHE A 71 -7.35 -0.42 -2.78
C PHE A 71 -7.84 0.47 -3.93
N ALA A 72 -8.13 -0.12 -5.09
CA ALA A 72 -8.72 0.58 -6.22
C ALA A 72 -10.12 1.09 -5.88
N VAL A 73 -10.97 0.30 -5.23
CA VAL A 73 -12.35 0.69 -4.89
C VAL A 73 -12.42 1.70 -3.74
N TYR A 74 -11.58 1.58 -2.71
CA TYR A 74 -11.65 2.41 -1.50
C TYR A 74 -10.61 3.53 -1.42
N GLY A 75 -9.48 3.40 -2.12
CA GLY A 75 -8.45 4.42 -2.21
C GLY A 75 -8.57 5.23 -3.50
N VAL A 76 -8.44 4.58 -4.66
CA VAL A 76 -8.28 5.26 -5.95
C VAL A 76 -9.60 5.76 -6.55
N ALA A 77 -10.63 4.92 -6.60
CA ALA A 77 -11.94 5.24 -7.17
C ALA A 77 -12.61 6.46 -6.51
N PRO A 78 -12.62 6.65 -5.18
CA PRO A 78 -13.21 7.86 -4.59
C PRO A 78 -12.45 9.14 -4.92
N VAL A 79 -11.18 9.05 -5.32
CA VAL A 79 -10.36 10.19 -5.77
C VAL A 79 -10.65 10.50 -7.24
N ILE A 80 -10.76 9.47 -8.08
CA ILE A 80 -11.05 9.61 -9.52
C ILE A 80 -12.50 10.05 -9.77
N LEU A 81 -13.46 9.40 -9.11
CA LEU A 81 -14.90 9.64 -9.34
C LEU A 81 -15.39 10.95 -8.73
N GLU A 82 -14.70 11.48 -7.72
CA GLU A 82 -15.03 12.75 -7.08
C GLU A 82 -13.80 13.68 -7.13
N PRO A 83 -13.56 14.39 -8.26
CA PRO A 83 -12.40 15.27 -8.41
C PRO A 83 -12.29 16.32 -7.29
N GLY A 84 -13.43 16.67 -6.68
CA GLY A 84 -13.50 17.52 -5.49
C GLY A 84 -12.69 17.02 -4.29
N ARG A 85 -12.50 15.71 -4.12
CA ARG A 85 -11.65 15.14 -3.05
C ARG A 85 -10.15 15.29 -3.35
N ALA A 86 -9.76 15.26 -4.62
CA ALA A 86 -8.36 15.37 -5.05
C ALA A 86 -7.90 16.84 -5.12
N ARG A 87 -8.81 17.77 -5.40
CA ARG A 87 -8.51 19.20 -5.59
C ARG A 87 -7.72 19.83 -4.44
N PRO A 88 -8.08 19.64 -3.15
CA PRO A 88 -7.31 20.21 -2.05
C PRO A 88 -5.86 19.73 -2.02
N LEU A 89 -5.64 18.41 -2.20
CA LEU A 89 -4.32 17.82 -2.26
C LEU A 89 -3.52 18.33 -3.47
N TRP A 90 -4.16 18.43 -4.64
CA TRP A 90 -3.52 18.93 -5.85
C TRP A 90 -3.11 20.40 -5.72
N ASN A 91 -3.98 21.25 -5.17
CA ASN A 91 -3.69 22.66 -4.94
C ASN A 91 -2.55 22.83 -3.92
N TYR A 92 -2.57 22.01 -2.87
CA TYR A 92 -1.52 21.99 -1.86
C TYR A 92 -0.18 21.52 -2.46
N ALA A 93 -0.19 20.44 -3.25
CA ALA A 93 0.98 19.92 -3.94
C ALA A 93 1.56 20.92 -4.96
N SER A 94 0.70 21.63 -5.69
CA SER A 94 1.11 22.65 -6.67
C SER A 94 1.86 23.83 -6.02
N ARG A 95 1.71 24.03 -4.71
CA ARG A 95 2.41 25.07 -3.95
C ARG A 95 3.69 24.58 -3.26
N ARG A 96 3.86 23.27 -3.10
CA ARG A 96 5.01 22.66 -2.41
C ARG A 96 5.73 21.68 -3.35
N PRO A 97 6.91 22.02 -3.91
CA PRO A 97 7.57 21.20 -4.93
C PRO A 97 7.90 19.79 -4.44
N LEU A 98 8.21 19.65 -3.15
CA LEU A 98 8.53 18.38 -2.52
C LEU A 98 7.31 17.44 -2.49
N VAL A 99 6.10 17.97 -2.27
CA VAL A 99 4.85 17.19 -2.28
C VAL A 99 4.47 16.78 -3.72
N ALA A 100 4.66 17.68 -4.69
CA ALA A 100 4.44 17.37 -6.10
C ALA A 100 5.40 16.27 -6.59
N PHE A 101 6.67 16.35 -6.22
CA PHE A 101 7.66 15.31 -6.51
C PHE A 101 7.26 13.97 -5.88
N SER A 102 6.88 13.96 -4.60
CA SER A 102 6.43 12.75 -3.92
C SER A 102 5.19 12.12 -4.56
N LEU A 103 4.21 12.92 -4.98
CA LEU A 103 3.04 12.44 -5.71
C LEU A 103 3.43 11.80 -7.04
N LEU A 104 4.29 12.45 -7.81
CA LEU A 104 4.78 11.92 -9.08
C LEU A 104 5.56 10.62 -8.88
N TRP A 105 6.43 10.58 -7.87
CA TRP A 105 7.23 9.39 -7.54
C TRP A 105 6.36 8.22 -7.10
N VAL A 106 5.39 8.44 -6.21
CA VAL A 106 4.47 7.39 -5.76
C VAL A 106 3.62 6.88 -6.93
N ALA A 107 3.14 7.77 -7.80
CA ALA A 107 2.42 7.37 -9.00
C ALA A 107 3.29 6.51 -9.93
N ALA A 108 4.54 6.92 -10.18
CA ALA A 108 5.49 6.15 -10.97
C ALA A 108 5.79 4.79 -10.31
N PHE A 109 6.03 4.74 -9.00
CA PHE A 109 6.24 3.51 -8.24
C PHE A 109 5.07 2.53 -8.38
N VAL A 110 3.83 3.01 -8.25
CA VAL A 110 2.64 2.17 -8.42
C VAL A 110 2.51 1.67 -9.86
N VAL A 111 2.68 2.54 -10.86
CA VAL A 111 2.59 2.15 -12.27
C VAL A 111 3.66 1.12 -12.63
N VAL A 112 4.90 1.37 -12.23
CA VAL A 112 6.02 0.44 -12.43
C VAL A 112 5.74 -0.87 -11.70
N GLY A 113 5.36 -0.85 -10.43
CA GLY A 113 5.08 -2.08 -9.68
C GLY A 113 3.96 -2.93 -10.26
N LEU A 114 2.95 -2.31 -10.89
CA LEU A 114 1.85 -3.02 -11.57
C LEU A 114 2.24 -3.55 -12.95
N LEU A 115 3.05 -2.81 -13.71
CA LEU A 115 3.35 -3.13 -15.11
C LEU A 115 4.68 -3.89 -15.29
N ALA A 116 5.61 -3.80 -14.35
CA ALA A 116 6.92 -4.45 -14.41
C ALA A 116 6.83 -5.95 -14.79
N PRO A 117 5.91 -6.77 -14.23
CA PRO A 117 5.82 -8.19 -14.58
C PRO A 117 5.51 -8.48 -16.04
N VAL A 118 4.84 -7.54 -16.71
CA VAL A 118 4.34 -7.71 -18.08
C VAL A 118 5.43 -7.43 -19.10
N PHE A 119 6.39 -6.56 -18.76
CA PHE A 119 7.38 -6.04 -19.70
C PHE A 119 8.82 -6.42 -19.34
N ILE A 120 9.07 -6.95 -18.14
CA ILE A 120 10.41 -7.18 -17.63
C ILE A 120 10.62 -8.67 -17.36
N ASP A 121 11.39 -9.29 -18.25
CA ASP A 121 11.96 -10.61 -18.00
C ASP A 121 13.23 -10.48 -17.17
N LEU A 122 13.25 -11.18 -16.04
CA LEU A 122 14.38 -11.24 -15.12
C LEU A 122 15.41 -12.29 -15.56
N SER A 123 15.77 -12.25 -16.85
CA SER A 123 16.83 -13.09 -17.41
C SER A 123 18.20 -12.64 -16.91
N PHE A 124 19.14 -13.58 -16.90
CA PHE A 124 20.55 -13.29 -16.66
C PHE A 124 21.30 -13.45 -17.98
N ASP A 125 22.32 -12.63 -18.18
CA ASP A 125 23.20 -12.67 -19.33
C ASP A 125 24.63 -12.93 -18.84
N LEU A 126 25.13 -14.15 -19.05
CA LEU A 126 26.45 -14.55 -18.58
C LEU A 126 27.59 -13.80 -19.28
N ASP A 127 27.31 -13.20 -20.44
CA ASP A 127 28.30 -12.41 -21.19
C ASP A 127 28.38 -10.97 -20.64
N ALA A 128 27.42 -10.59 -19.78
CA ALA A 128 27.33 -9.28 -19.16
C ALA A 128 27.57 -9.33 -17.64
N THR A 129 28.52 -10.13 -17.15
CA THR A 129 28.84 -10.17 -15.70
C THR A 129 29.58 -8.90 -15.26
N ASN A 130 29.17 -8.33 -14.11
CA ASN A 130 29.85 -7.20 -13.47
C ASN A 130 30.06 -5.96 -14.37
N GLN A 131 29.13 -5.70 -15.29
CA GLN A 131 29.15 -4.50 -16.13
C GLN A 131 28.90 -3.25 -15.30
N SER A 132 29.74 -2.24 -15.49
CA SER A 132 29.58 -0.96 -14.82
C SER A 132 28.43 -0.12 -15.43
N PRO A 133 27.79 0.79 -14.68
CA PRO A 133 26.85 1.77 -15.22
C PRO A 133 27.46 2.65 -16.33
N VAL A 134 26.61 3.17 -17.23
CA VAL A 134 26.97 3.96 -18.44
C VAL A 134 28.00 5.07 -18.21
N PHE A 135 28.01 5.66 -17.02
CA PHE A 135 28.89 6.80 -16.68
C PHE A 135 30.10 6.41 -15.84
N THR A 136 30.36 5.11 -15.70
CA THR A 136 31.47 4.58 -14.90
C THR A 136 32.26 3.54 -15.67
N ALA A 137 33.40 3.16 -15.11
CA ALA A 137 34.25 2.15 -15.71
C ALA A 137 34.91 1.29 -14.63
N VAL A 138 34.94 -0.01 -14.87
CA VAL A 138 35.56 -1.02 -14.01
C VAL A 138 36.78 -1.65 -14.69
N SER A 139 37.66 -2.32 -13.95
CA SER A 139 38.78 -3.06 -14.54
C SER A 139 38.26 -4.23 -15.39
N THR A 140 38.86 -4.48 -16.55
CA THR A 140 38.55 -5.65 -17.40
C THR A 140 38.95 -6.97 -16.74
N THR A 141 39.64 -6.97 -15.60
CA THR A 141 39.89 -8.18 -14.80
C THR A 141 38.72 -8.56 -13.89
N PHE A 142 37.77 -7.65 -13.68
CA PHE A 142 36.62 -7.84 -12.79
C PHE A 142 35.34 -8.27 -13.54
N THR A 143 35.31 -8.07 -14.86
CA THR A 143 34.25 -8.49 -15.77
C THR A 143 34.83 -9.55 -16.72
N ASP A 144 34.09 -10.61 -16.98
CA ASP A 144 34.59 -11.71 -17.82
C ASP A 144 34.62 -11.29 -19.30
N ASP A 145 33.52 -10.72 -19.80
CA ASP A 145 33.39 -10.18 -21.14
C ASP A 145 32.92 -8.73 -21.06
N CYS A 146 33.67 -7.78 -21.62
CA CYS A 146 33.28 -6.37 -21.63
C CYS A 146 32.30 -6.10 -22.78
N VAL A 147 31.02 -5.92 -22.48
CA VAL A 147 29.97 -5.58 -23.47
C VAL A 147 30.13 -4.14 -23.99
N GLY A 148 30.72 -3.26 -23.18
CA GLY A 148 30.97 -1.86 -23.57
C GLY A 148 32.29 -1.62 -24.26
N THR A 149 32.68 -0.35 -24.33
CA THR A 149 33.98 0.02 -24.91
C THR A 149 35.07 -0.30 -23.89
N ALA A 150 36.00 -1.17 -24.25
CA ALA A 150 37.20 -1.44 -23.46
C ALA A 150 38.36 -0.54 -23.91
N VAL A 151 38.87 0.32 -23.01
CA VAL A 151 40.01 1.20 -23.28
C VAL A 151 40.97 1.14 -22.09
N ASP A 152 42.26 0.91 -22.35
CA ASP A 152 43.33 0.87 -21.34
C ASP A 152 43.05 -0.08 -20.16
N GLY A 153 42.51 -1.26 -20.43
CA GLY A 153 42.19 -2.26 -19.39
C GLY A 153 40.99 -1.88 -18.51
N ARG A 154 40.18 -0.92 -18.95
CA ARG A 154 38.92 -0.52 -18.29
C ARG A 154 37.74 -0.77 -19.21
N CYS A 155 36.72 -1.40 -18.67
CA CYS A 155 35.43 -1.60 -19.32
C CYS A 155 34.48 -0.46 -18.94
N PHE A 156 33.97 0.28 -19.92
CA PHE A 156 32.96 1.33 -19.71
C PHE A 156 31.55 0.76 -19.84
N GLY A 157 30.60 1.31 -19.10
CA GLY A 157 29.21 0.88 -19.15
C GLY A 157 28.49 1.12 -20.48
N THR A 158 27.38 0.42 -20.69
CA THR A 158 26.58 0.47 -21.92
C THR A 158 25.14 0.88 -21.66
N TRP A 159 24.48 1.46 -22.66
CA TRP A 159 23.06 1.83 -22.58
C TRP A 159 22.12 0.62 -22.54
N GLU A 160 22.62 -0.56 -22.88
CA GLU A 160 21.91 -1.82 -22.70
C GLU A 160 21.72 -2.16 -21.21
N HIS A 161 22.73 -1.84 -20.39
CA HIS A 161 22.69 -1.99 -18.94
C HIS A 161 22.95 -0.65 -18.23
N PRO A 162 21.97 0.27 -18.23
CA PRO A 162 22.20 1.66 -17.83
C PRO A 162 22.69 1.81 -16.38
N LEU A 163 22.22 0.93 -15.50
CA LEU A 163 22.59 0.89 -14.08
C LEU A 163 23.61 -0.21 -13.75
N GLY A 164 24.21 -0.83 -14.78
CA GLY A 164 25.14 -1.95 -14.65
C GLY A 164 24.45 -3.29 -14.38
N THR A 165 25.27 -4.32 -14.19
CA THR A 165 24.83 -5.69 -13.93
C THR A 165 25.45 -6.28 -12.67
N THR A 166 24.91 -7.39 -12.18
CA THR A 166 25.46 -8.16 -11.06
C THR A 166 26.55 -9.14 -11.49
N GLY A 167 27.23 -9.80 -10.55
CA GLY A 167 28.21 -10.87 -10.86
C GLY A 167 27.66 -12.11 -11.56
N ILE A 168 26.33 -12.26 -11.64
CA ILE A 168 25.69 -13.30 -12.48
C ILE A 168 25.03 -12.70 -13.74
N GLY A 169 25.32 -11.44 -14.06
CA GLY A 169 24.86 -10.81 -15.29
C GLY A 169 23.39 -10.39 -15.30
N ARG A 170 22.81 -10.10 -14.13
CA ARG A 170 21.45 -9.53 -14.06
C ARG A 170 21.51 -8.02 -14.12
N ASP A 171 20.65 -7.44 -14.96
CA ASP A 171 20.54 -6.00 -15.09
C ASP A 171 19.94 -5.35 -13.83
N VAL A 172 20.70 -4.43 -13.21
CA VAL A 172 20.28 -3.72 -11.99
C VAL A 172 19.06 -2.84 -12.26
N SER A 173 18.90 -2.30 -13.47
CA SER A 173 17.70 -1.53 -13.82
C SER A 173 16.44 -2.39 -13.78
N LYS A 174 16.50 -3.61 -14.31
CA LYS A 174 15.41 -4.58 -14.25
C LYS A 174 15.13 -5.03 -12.82
N LEU A 175 16.17 -5.26 -12.02
CA LEU A 175 16.04 -5.61 -10.60
C LEU A 175 15.36 -4.51 -9.78
N VAL A 176 15.70 -3.24 -10.03
CA VAL A 176 15.05 -2.10 -9.38
C VAL A 176 13.56 -2.03 -9.72
N LEU A 177 13.21 -2.16 -11.00
CA LEU A 177 11.83 -2.10 -11.46
C LEU A 177 11.01 -3.29 -10.94
N TYR A 178 11.59 -4.50 -10.96
CA TYR A 178 10.93 -5.69 -10.44
C TYR A 178 10.79 -5.65 -8.91
N GLY A 179 11.76 -5.10 -8.19
CA GLY A 179 11.66 -4.93 -6.74
C GLY A 179 10.55 -3.98 -6.31
N ALA A 180 10.19 -3.01 -7.16
CA ALA A 180 9.01 -2.17 -6.92
C ALA A 180 7.71 -2.99 -6.89
N ARG A 181 7.61 -4.07 -7.69
CA ARG A 181 6.46 -4.99 -7.69
C ARG A 181 6.36 -5.74 -6.36
N GLU A 182 7.46 -6.30 -5.87
CA GLU A 182 7.48 -7.06 -4.60
C GLU A 182 7.11 -6.14 -3.42
N ALA A 183 7.74 -4.96 -3.37
CA ALA A 183 7.43 -3.91 -2.40
C ALA A 183 5.96 -3.47 -2.42
N LEU A 184 5.40 -3.22 -3.62
CA LEU A 184 4.00 -2.82 -3.80
C LEU A 184 3.03 -3.94 -3.39
N THR A 185 3.35 -5.18 -3.75
CA THR A 185 2.55 -6.38 -3.43
C THR A 185 2.43 -6.54 -1.93
N PHE A 186 3.56 -6.55 -1.23
CA PHE A 186 3.61 -6.65 0.22
C PHE A 186 2.81 -5.53 0.90
N ALA A 187 3.10 -4.27 0.56
CA ALA A 187 2.45 -3.12 1.20
C ALA A 187 0.93 -3.10 0.98
N THR A 188 0.47 -3.45 -0.23
CA THR A 188 -0.96 -3.42 -0.58
C THR A 188 -1.74 -4.51 0.15
N ILE A 189 -1.22 -5.74 0.21
CA ILE A 189 -1.90 -6.86 0.87
C ILE A 189 -1.96 -6.62 2.38
N VAL A 190 -0.86 -6.18 2.99
CA VAL A 190 -0.83 -5.85 4.42
C VAL A 190 -1.79 -4.71 4.75
N ALA A 191 -1.84 -3.67 3.93
CA ALA A 191 -2.81 -2.58 4.11
C ALA A 191 -4.27 -3.07 4.02
N ALA A 192 -4.57 -3.99 3.08
CA ALA A 192 -5.89 -4.58 2.93
C ALA A 192 -6.32 -5.44 4.13
N LEU A 193 -5.37 -5.98 4.90
CA LEU A 193 -5.62 -6.64 6.19
C LEU A 193 -5.80 -5.64 7.33
N ILE A 194 -4.96 -4.61 7.39
CA ILE A 194 -4.94 -3.63 8.48
C ILE A 194 -6.23 -2.80 8.51
N VAL A 195 -6.64 -2.24 7.36
CA VAL A 195 -7.81 -1.35 7.25
C VAL A 195 -9.07 -1.93 7.89
N PRO A 196 -9.53 -3.14 7.53
CA PRO A 196 -10.78 -3.67 8.06
C PRO A 196 -10.71 -4.00 9.55
N ILE A 197 -9.60 -4.57 10.02
CA ILE A 197 -9.42 -4.89 11.44
C ILE A 197 -9.39 -3.61 12.26
N ALA A 198 -8.56 -2.65 11.85
CA ALA A 198 -8.43 -1.36 12.51
C ALA A 198 -9.75 -0.58 12.53
N THR A 199 -10.47 -0.57 11.40
CA THR A 199 -11.76 0.13 11.29
C THR A 199 -12.80 -0.52 12.19
N THR A 200 -12.89 -1.85 12.19
CA THR A 200 -13.86 -2.57 13.01
C THR A 200 -13.60 -2.35 14.49
N VAL A 201 -12.37 -2.55 14.95
CA VAL A 201 -11.99 -2.38 16.36
C VAL A 201 -12.15 -0.92 16.78
N GLY A 202 -11.62 0.02 15.99
CA GLY A 202 -11.68 1.45 16.30
C GLY A 202 -13.10 2.00 16.36
N VAL A 203 -13.94 1.67 15.38
CA VAL A 203 -15.34 2.11 15.34
C VAL A 203 -16.14 1.51 16.50
N VAL A 204 -15.96 0.22 16.78
CA VAL A 204 -16.67 -0.43 17.90
C VAL A 204 -16.27 0.20 19.23
N ALA A 205 -14.96 0.37 19.46
CA ALA A 205 -14.43 0.97 20.68
C ALA A 205 -14.94 2.42 20.86
N GLY A 206 -14.80 3.27 19.83
CA GLY A 206 -15.20 4.67 19.91
C GLY A 206 -16.71 4.88 19.95
N TYR A 207 -17.49 4.07 19.23
CA TYR A 207 -18.94 4.25 19.19
C TYR A 207 -19.63 3.76 20.47
N ARG A 208 -19.22 2.60 21.01
CA ARG A 208 -19.85 2.07 22.24
C ARG A 208 -19.31 2.74 23.50
N GLY A 209 -18.00 3.00 23.58
CA GLY A 209 -17.36 3.56 24.77
C GLY A 209 -17.35 2.61 25.96
N GLY A 210 -17.05 3.15 27.15
CA GLY A 210 -17.09 2.43 28.43
C GLY A 210 -16.16 1.21 28.46
N TRP A 211 -16.66 0.08 28.99
CA TRP A 211 -15.88 -1.15 29.10
C TRP A 211 -15.44 -1.74 27.76
N THR A 212 -16.26 -1.60 26.71
CA THR A 212 -15.89 -2.14 25.39
C THR A 212 -14.68 -1.42 24.80
N ASP A 213 -14.60 -0.12 25.02
CA ASP A 213 -13.47 0.70 24.62
C ASP A 213 -12.21 0.30 25.40
N GLU A 214 -12.31 0.25 26.73
CA GLU A 214 -11.22 -0.13 27.62
C GLU A 214 -10.63 -1.52 27.27
N ILE A 215 -11.48 -2.53 27.06
CA ILE A 215 -11.04 -3.89 26.73
C ILE A 215 -10.35 -3.93 25.36
N LEU A 216 -10.96 -3.32 24.34
CA LEU A 216 -10.39 -3.33 22.99
C LEU A 216 -9.07 -2.57 22.93
N MET A 217 -8.96 -1.44 23.64
CA MET A 217 -7.72 -0.67 23.69
C MET A 217 -6.62 -1.39 24.48
N ARG A 218 -6.97 -2.13 25.55
CA ARG A 218 -6.01 -3.01 26.22
C ARG A 218 -5.48 -4.11 25.30
N ILE A 219 -6.33 -4.72 24.47
CA ILE A 219 -5.87 -5.70 23.46
C ILE A 219 -4.89 -5.03 22.50
N VAL A 220 -5.20 -3.81 22.04
CA VAL A 220 -4.31 -3.03 21.17
C VAL A 220 -2.97 -2.71 21.86
N ASP A 221 -2.98 -2.36 23.14
CA ASP A 221 -1.77 -2.07 23.93
C ASP A 221 -0.89 -3.31 24.10
N VAL A 222 -1.49 -4.46 24.44
CA VAL A 222 -0.78 -5.75 24.55
C VAL A 222 -0.18 -6.14 23.21
N GLN A 223 -0.94 -5.99 22.13
CA GLN A 223 -0.48 -6.29 20.78
C GLN A 223 0.73 -5.44 20.40
N GLN A 224 0.71 -4.12 20.64
CA GLN A 224 1.80 -3.20 20.28
C GLN A 224 3.05 -3.34 21.14
N THR A 225 2.95 -4.05 22.27
CA THR A 225 4.09 -4.34 23.12
C THR A 225 5.09 -5.29 22.45
N LEU A 226 4.60 -6.18 21.56
CA LEU A 226 5.45 -7.11 20.81
C LEU A 226 5.69 -6.59 19.38
N PRO A 227 6.94 -6.31 18.99
CA PRO A 227 7.23 -5.90 17.62
C PRO A 227 6.90 -7.00 16.61
N ALA A 228 6.18 -6.65 15.55
CA ALA A 228 5.79 -7.57 14.47
C ALA A 228 6.98 -8.32 13.86
N PHE A 229 8.13 -7.66 13.74
CA PHE A 229 9.38 -8.25 13.27
C PHE A 229 9.82 -9.43 14.15
N VAL A 230 9.77 -9.30 15.48
CA VAL A 230 10.16 -10.39 16.39
C VAL A 230 9.20 -11.58 16.26
N ILE A 231 7.90 -11.31 16.15
CA ILE A 231 6.89 -12.36 15.93
C ILE A 231 7.19 -13.10 14.62
N TYR A 232 7.54 -12.37 13.56
CA TYR A 232 7.89 -12.95 12.27
C TYR A 232 9.13 -13.84 12.36
N LEU A 233 10.21 -13.38 13.01
CA LEU A 233 11.44 -14.16 13.16
C LEU A 233 11.20 -15.50 13.87
N ILE A 234 10.40 -15.49 14.94
CA ILE A 234 10.06 -16.71 15.67
C ILE A 234 9.22 -17.62 14.78
N ALA A 235 8.22 -17.05 14.10
CA ALA A 235 7.33 -17.82 13.24
C ALA A 235 8.08 -18.42 12.03
N SER A 236 9.01 -17.68 11.41
CA SER A 236 9.79 -18.16 10.26
C SER A 236 10.72 -19.31 10.64
N PHE A 237 11.26 -19.30 11.87
CA PHE A 237 12.05 -20.41 12.38
C PHE A 237 11.22 -21.68 12.61
N LEU A 238 9.95 -21.53 13.03
CA LEU A 238 9.06 -22.66 13.34
C LEU A 238 8.36 -23.24 12.11
N TYR A 239 7.91 -22.38 11.20
CA TYR A 239 7.06 -22.74 10.06
C TYR A 239 7.77 -22.63 8.70
N GLY A 240 9.02 -22.17 8.68
CA GLY A 240 9.77 -21.87 7.48
C GLY A 240 9.55 -20.44 6.97
N GLU A 241 10.44 -20.00 6.08
CA GLU A 241 10.36 -18.69 5.43
C GLU A 241 9.24 -18.68 4.40
N SER A 242 8.32 -17.72 4.52
CA SER A 242 7.17 -17.62 3.62
C SER A 242 6.72 -16.17 3.50
N GLU A 243 6.49 -15.72 2.26
CA GLU A 243 5.94 -14.39 1.98
C GLU A 243 4.50 -14.26 2.51
N PHE A 244 3.74 -15.37 2.48
CA PHE A 244 2.42 -15.43 3.09
C PHE A 244 2.50 -15.28 4.61
N LEU A 245 3.45 -15.96 5.27
CA LEU A 245 3.67 -15.82 6.71
C LEU A 245 4.02 -14.37 7.07
N LEU A 246 4.86 -13.73 6.25
CA LEU A 246 5.24 -12.32 6.42
C LEU A 246 4.00 -11.42 6.38
N VAL A 247 3.18 -11.55 5.35
CA VAL A 247 1.94 -10.78 5.19
C VAL A 247 0.97 -11.01 6.36
N VAL A 248 0.77 -12.27 6.77
CA VAL A 248 -0.17 -12.61 7.85
C VAL A 248 0.30 -12.01 9.17
N VAL A 249 1.58 -12.18 9.52
CA VAL A 249 2.14 -11.63 10.75
C VAL A 249 1.99 -10.12 10.75
N PHE A 250 2.44 -9.42 9.71
CA PHE A 250 2.37 -7.96 9.66
C PHE A 250 0.93 -7.44 9.58
N GLY A 251 0.06 -8.07 8.79
CA GLY A 251 -1.35 -7.69 8.68
C GLY A 251 -2.12 -7.84 10.00
N LEU A 252 -1.87 -8.90 10.77
CA LEU A 252 -2.54 -9.17 12.04
C LEU A 252 -1.93 -8.46 13.25
N THR A 253 -0.75 -7.85 13.10
CA THR A 253 -0.04 -7.19 14.21
C THR A 253 0.24 -5.70 13.95
N SER A 254 -0.06 -5.17 12.77
CA SER A 254 0.23 -3.75 12.45
C SER A 254 -1.01 -2.85 12.46
N TRP A 255 -2.17 -3.35 12.89
CA TRP A 255 -3.44 -2.59 12.82
C TRP A 255 -3.74 -1.70 14.03
N GLY A 256 -3.05 -1.91 15.16
CA GLY A 256 -3.36 -1.24 16.42
C GLY A 256 -3.23 0.29 16.40
N SER A 257 -2.21 0.83 15.71
CA SER A 257 -2.00 2.28 15.59
C SER A 257 -3.14 2.95 14.81
N VAL A 258 -3.55 2.33 13.69
CA VAL A 258 -4.69 2.78 12.87
C VAL A 258 -5.99 2.66 13.65
N ALA A 259 -6.20 1.58 14.43
CA ALA A 259 -7.40 1.40 15.25
C ALA A 259 -7.58 2.52 16.28
N ARG A 260 -6.49 2.97 16.91
CA ARG A 260 -6.52 4.08 17.87
C ARG A 260 -6.92 5.39 17.20
N ILE A 261 -6.40 5.67 16.01
CA ILE A 261 -6.78 6.85 15.23
C ILE A 261 -8.27 6.79 14.87
N VAL A 262 -8.74 5.66 14.36
CA VAL A 262 -10.15 5.45 14.02
C VAL A 262 -11.05 5.59 15.25
N ARG A 263 -10.63 5.06 16.40
CA ARG A 263 -11.36 5.22 17.68
C ARG A 263 -11.53 6.69 18.03
N ASN A 264 -10.44 7.46 18.04
CA ASN A 264 -10.46 8.87 18.42
C ASN A 264 -11.38 9.67 17.49
N GLU A 265 -11.29 9.42 16.18
CA GLU A 265 -12.16 10.08 15.22
C GLU A 265 -13.62 9.64 15.37
N THR A 266 -13.87 8.36 15.66
CA THR A 266 -15.22 7.87 15.93
C THR A 266 -15.83 8.53 17.16
N LEU A 267 -15.04 8.73 18.23
CA LEU A 267 -15.47 9.45 19.43
C LEU A 267 -15.87 10.89 19.10
N HIS A 268 -15.05 11.60 18.30
CA HIS A 268 -15.35 12.95 17.85
C HIS A 268 -16.63 13.01 17.00
N LEU A 269 -16.75 12.13 16.00
CA LEU A 269 -17.91 12.09 15.10
C LEU A 269 -19.18 11.70 15.86
N ARG A 270 -19.10 10.80 16.83
CA ARG A 270 -20.24 10.41 17.69
C ARG A 270 -20.79 11.60 18.47
N ALA A 271 -19.92 12.51 18.93
CA ALA A 271 -20.31 13.69 19.71
C ALA A 271 -20.82 14.87 18.84
N SER A 272 -20.86 14.72 17.51
CA SER A 272 -21.27 15.78 16.60
C SER A 272 -22.78 16.02 16.57
N GLU A 273 -23.18 17.27 16.31
CA GLU A 273 -24.58 17.70 16.28
C GLU A 273 -25.44 16.91 15.28
N TYR A 274 -24.89 16.56 14.11
CA TYR A 274 -25.65 15.81 13.10
C TYR A 274 -25.91 14.35 13.52
N VAL A 275 -25.01 13.72 14.30
CA VAL A 275 -25.27 12.39 14.88
C VAL A 275 -26.35 12.48 15.95
N THR A 276 -26.28 13.50 16.80
CA THR A 276 -27.32 13.78 17.81
C THR A 276 -28.68 14.03 17.16
N ALA A 277 -28.74 14.83 16.10
CA ALA A 277 -29.96 15.07 15.35
C ALA A 277 -30.53 13.79 14.72
N ALA A 278 -29.67 12.95 14.12
CA ALA A 278 -30.10 11.67 13.57
C ALA A 278 -30.68 10.73 14.64
N LEU A 279 -30.11 10.72 15.85
CA LEU A 279 -30.63 9.97 16.99
C LEU A 279 -32.01 10.47 17.43
N VAL A 280 -32.21 11.79 17.49
CA VAL A 280 -33.51 12.41 17.86
C VAL A 280 -34.60 12.05 16.85
N VAL A 281 -34.26 11.92 15.57
CA VAL A 281 -35.17 11.50 14.49
C VAL A 281 -35.41 9.97 14.49
N GLY A 282 -34.78 9.23 15.41
CA GLY A 282 -34.99 7.78 15.60
C GLY A 282 -34.13 6.90 14.70
N ALA A 283 -33.03 7.41 14.13
CA ALA A 283 -32.13 6.60 13.32
C ALA A 283 -31.44 5.52 14.17
N GLY A 284 -31.53 4.26 13.74
CA GLY A 284 -30.87 3.15 14.41
C GLY A 284 -29.34 3.20 14.31
N THR A 285 -28.64 2.62 15.29
CA THR A 285 -27.17 2.54 15.33
C THR A 285 -26.52 2.05 14.03
N PRO A 286 -26.97 0.95 13.38
CA PRO A 286 -26.37 0.50 12.12
C PRO A 286 -26.50 1.52 10.98
N HIS A 287 -27.61 2.28 10.98
CA HIS A 287 -27.84 3.35 10.01
C HIS A 287 -26.88 4.51 10.24
N ILE A 288 -26.72 4.96 11.49
CA ILE A 288 -25.78 6.01 11.86
C ILE A 288 -24.35 5.62 11.48
N LEU A 289 -23.91 4.42 11.84
CA LEU A 289 -22.57 3.93 11.55
C LEU A 289 -22.28 3.91 10.05
N ARG A 290 -23.16 3.31 9.24
CA ARG A 290 -22.94 3.14 7.79
C ARG A 290 -23.11 4.42 7.00
N ARG A 291 -24.02 5.31 7.41
CA ARG A 291 -24.41 6.49 6.63
C ARG A 291 -23.70 7.76 7.07
N HIS A 292 -23.34 7.87 8.35
CA HIS A 292 -22.82 9.12 8.92
C HIS A 292 -21.38 9.01 9.40
N ILE A 293 -20.99 7.88 10.01
CA ILE A 293 -19.66 7.72 10.63
C ILE A 293 -18.64 7.13 9.63
N LEU A 294 -18.87 5.92 9.12
CA LEU A 294 -17.92 5.21 8.24
C LEU A 294 -17.50 6.03 7.01
N PRO A 295 -18.39 6.75 6.30
CA PRO A 295 -17.98 7.56 5.15
C PRO A 295 -17.01 8.69 5.53
N LYS A 296 -17.17 9.28 6.71
CA LYS A 296 -16.31 10.37 7.19
C LYS A 296 -14.95 9.89 7.69
N LEU A 297 -14.88 8.65 8.18
CA LEU A 297 -13.63 8.02 8.60
C LEU A 297 -12.69 7.67 7.45
N SER A 298 -13.17 7.64 6.20
CA SER A 298 -12.37 7.24 5.03
C SER A 298 -11.09 8.06 4.84
N GLY A 299 -11.16 9.39 5.02
CA GLY A 299 -9.99 10.29 4.91
C GLY A 299 -8.93 10.03 5.99
N PRO A 300 -9.30 10.04 7.28
CA PRO A 300 -8.40 9.68 8.37
C PRO A 300 -7.79 8.28 8.25
N ILE A 301 -8.58 7.28 7.82
CA ILE A 301 -8.09 5.91 7.58
C ILE A 301 -7.05 5.91 6.45
N ALA A 302 -7.36 6.51 5.30
CA ALA A 302 -6.42 6.57 4.17
C ALA A 302 -5.10 7.22 4.59
N THR A 303 -5.18 8.35 5.29
CA THR A 303 -4.01 9.08 5.81
C THR A 303 -3.20 8.25 6.81
N ALA A 304 -3.85 7.50 7.70
CA ALA A 304 -3.17 6.64 8.67
C ALA A 304 -2.44 5.48 8.00
N VAL A 305 -3.07 4.84 7.01
CA VAL A 305 -2.49 3.70 6.27
C VAL A 305 -1.34 4.15 5.38
N THR A 306 -1.46 5.28 4.66
CA THR A 306 -0.37 5.80 3.84
C THR A 306 0.90 6.06 4.65
N ARG A 307 0.75 6.57 5.88
CA ARG A 307 1.89 6.80 6.79
C ARG A 307 2.54 5.51 7.31
N GLN A 308 1.87 4.37 7.16
CA GLN A 308 2.42 3.07 7.55
C GLN A 308 3.24 2.41 6.44
N ILE A 309 2.96 2.73 5.17
CA ILE A 309 3.65 2.17 4.00
C ILE A 309 5.18 2.30 4.11
N PRO A 310 5.78 3.45 4.46
CA PRO A 310 7.23 3.58 4.58
C PRO A 310 7.86 2.53 5.50
N MET A 311 7.24 2.27 6.65
CA MET A 311 7.73 1.27 7.61
C MET A 311 7.57 -0.16 7.07
N LEU A 312 6.47 -0.45 6.36
CA LEU A 312 6.27 -1.75 5.73
C LEU A 312 7.34 -2.03 4.66
N LEU A 313 7.64 -1.05 3.80
CA LEU A 313 8.68 -1.16 2.78
C LEU A 313 10.07 -1.40 3.40
N LEU A 314 10.38 -0.68 4.49
CA LEU A 314 11.66 -0.84 5.19
C LEU A 314 11.79 -2.26 5.77
N VAL A 315 10.73 -2.78 6.39
CA VAL A 315 10.77 -4.11 7.01
C VAL A 315 10.84 -5.22 5.97
N GLU A 316 10.09 -5.13 4.87
CA GLU A 316 10.22 -6.08 3.75
C GLU A 316 11.65 -6.10 3.22
N ALA A 317 12.22 -4.92 2.93
CA ALA A 317 13.59 -4.81 2.45
C ALA A 317 14.60 -5.37 3.46
N ALA A 318 14.42 -5.10 4.77
CA ALA A 318 15.29 -5.63 5.81
C ALA A 318 15.22 -7.15 5.93
N LEU A 319 14.03 -7.73 5.85
CA LEU A 319 13.84 -9.19 5.94
C LEU A 319 14.33 -9.90 4.70
N SER A 320 14.08 -9.36 3.50
CA SER A 320 14.65 -9.85 2.25
C SER A 320 16.18 -9.75 2.23
N TYR A 321 16.74 -8.68 2.81
CA TYR A 321 18.19 -8.56 2.99
C TYR A 321 18.75 -9.68 3.87
N MET A 322 18.02 -10.08 4.92
CA MET A 322 18.42 -11.17 5.81
C MET A 322 18.14 -12.57 5.24
N ASP A 323 17.69 -12.68 3.99
CA ASP A 323 17.20 -13.93 3.38
C ASP A 323 16.02 -14.57 4.14
N LEU A 324 15.34 -13.82 5.02
CA LEU A 324 14.24 -14.35 5.82
C LEU A 324 12.89 -14.31 5.10
N THR A 325 12.89 -14.08 3.79
CA THR A 325 11.72 -14.16 2.92
C THR A 325 11.98 -15.21 1.85
N VAL A 326 10.92 -15.76 1.25
CA VAL A 326 11.08 -16.67 0.09
C VAL A 326 12.03 -16.04 -0.92
N VAL A 327 12.89 -16.87 -1.51
CA VAL A 327 13.89 -16.47 -2.51
C VAL A 327 13.19 -15.93 -3.76
N THR A 328 12.78 -14.65 -3.72
CA THR A 328 12.38 -13.90 -4.90
C THR A 328 13.62 -13.21 -5.42
N THR A 329 13.94 -13.45 -6.68
CA THR A 329 15.22 -13.00 -7.24
C THR A 329 15.24 -11.51 -7.62
N GLY A 330 14.18 -10.77 -7.28
CA GLY A 330 14.02 -9.36 -7.63
C GLY A 330 13.69 -8.42 -6.47
N SER A 331 13.69 -8.85 -5.19
CA SER A 331 13.44 -7.91 -4.09
C SER A 331 14.61 -6.93 -3.89
N TRP A 332 14.31 -5.70 -3.47
CA TRP A 332 15.35 -4.69 -3.23
C TRP A 332 16.30 -5.12 -2.11
N GLY A 333 15.80 -5.66 -1.00
CA GLY A 333 16.62 -6.15 0.10
C GLY A 333 17.65 -7.20 -0.32
N ARG A 334 17.22 -8.17 -1.14
CA ARG A 334 18.10 -9.22 -1.65
C ARG A 334 19.15 -8.65 -2.61
N THR A 335 18.75 -7.74 -3.49
CA THR A 335 19.66 -7.08 -4.44
C THR A 335 20.75 -6.30 -3.70
N ILE A 336 20.37 -5.60 -2.62
CA ILE A 336 21.32 -4.89 -1.75
C ILE A 336 22.32 -5.86 -1.15
N ARG A 337 21.86 -7.00 -0.60
CA ARG A 337 22.76 -8.02 -0.04
C ARG A 337 23.73 -8.56 -1.08
N THR A 338 23.25 -8.90 -2.27
CA THR A 338 24.11 -9.38 -3.37
C THR A 338 25.19 -8.36 -3.70
N GLY A 339 24.84 -7.09 -3.85
CA GLY A 339 25.81 -6.04 -4.17
C GLY A 339 26.80 -5.69 -3.06
N LEU A 340 26.51 -6.02 -1.80
CA LEU A 340 27.46 -5.82 -0.70
C LEU A 340 28.59 -6.84 -0.69
N VAL A 341 28.38 -8.04 -1.26
CA VAL A 341 29.43 -9.07 -1.38
C VAL A 341 30.55 -8.60 -2.32
N GLU A 342 30.18 -7.85 -3.35
CA GLU A 342 31.10 -7.34 -4.39
C GLU A 342 31.53 -5.88 -4.13
N PHE A 343 31.19 -5.34 -2.96
CA PHE A 343 31.54 -3.96 -2.60
C PHE A 343 33.04 -3.84 -2.25
N PRO A 344 33.77 -2.81 -2.72
CA PRO A 344 33.30 -1.63 -3.46
C PRO A 344 33.34 -1.75 -4.99
N GLN A 345 33.74 -2.90 -5.54
CA GLN A 345 33.99 -3.07 -6.98
C GLN A 345 32.69 -2.97 -7.81
N ALA A 346 31.62 -3.63 -7.38
CA ALA A 346 30.28 -3.52 -7.97
C ALA A 346 29.32 -2.68 -7.11
N TRP A 347 29.78 -1.49 -6.66
CA TRP A 347 29.03 -0.62 -5.74
C TRP A 347 27.60 -0.28 -6.22
N TRP A 348 27.37 -0.26 -7.54
CA TRP A 348 26.06 0.07 -8.13
C TRP A 348 24.99 -0.95 -7.76
N VAL A 349 25.35 -2.23 -7.62
CA VAL A 349 24.40 -3.32 -7.32
C VAL A 349 23.74 -3.11 -5.96
N SER A 350 24.48 -2.60 -4.96
CA SER A 350 23.93 -2.30 -3.63
C SER A 350 23.41 -0.87 -3.51
N THR A 351 24.14 0.11 -4.04
CA THR A 351 23.83 1.53 -3.83
C THR A 351 22.57 1.97 -4.57
N VAL A 352 22.36 1.49 -5.81
CA VAL A 352 21.21 1.92 -6.63
C VAL A 352 19.88 1.51 -5.99
N PRO A 353 19.65 0.24 -5.58
CA PRO A 353 18.42 -0.13 -4.89
C PRO A 353 18.24 0.60 -3.55
N VAL A 354 19.31 0.88 -2.80
CA VAL A 354 19.25 1.67 -1.55
C VAL A 354 18.70 3.08 -1.84
N VAL A 355 19.25 3.76 -2.85
CA VAL A 355 18.79 5.11 -3.22
C VAL A 355 17.32 5.09 -3.61
N VAL A 356 16.89 4.12 -4.43
CA VAL A 356 15.49 3.99 -4.85
C VAL A 356 14.57 3.71 -3.66
N LEU A 357 14.96 2.82 -2.75
CA LEU A 357 14.23 2.55 -1.52
C LEU A 357 14.11 3.82 -0.65
N CYS A 358 15.20 4.56 -0.46
CA CYS A 358 15.20 5.81 0.31
C CYS A 358 14.26 6.87 -0.30
N VAL A 359 14.34 7.10 -1.61
CA VAL A 359 13.46 8.06 -2.30
C VAL A 359 12.00 7.62 -2.17
N THR A 360 11.72 6.33 -2.30
CA THR A 360 10.36 5.77 -2.17
C THR A 360 9.81 5.96 -0.76
N ILE A 361 10.59 5.65 0.28
CA ILE A 361 10.22 5.87 1.69
C ILE A 361 9.91 7.35 1.93
N VAL A 362 10.81 8.26 1.53
CA VAL A 362 10.62 9.70 1.70
C VAL A 362 9.38 10.18 0.96
N ALA A 363 9.15 9.71 -0.27
CA ALA A 363 7.99 10.08 -1.06
C ALA A 363 6.67 9.68 -0.36
N PHE A 364 6.57 8.45 0.14
CA PHE A 364 5.40 8.00 0.89
C PHE A 364 5.22 8.74 2.22
N SER A 365 6.31 9.03 2.95
CA SER A 365 6.25 9.80 4.21
C SER A 365 5.69 11.20 3.98
N VAL A 366 6.25 11.93 3.02
CA VAL A 366 5.80 13.28 2.65
C VAL A 366 4.35 13.26 2.19
N LEU A 367 3.98 12.28 1.36
CA LEU A 367 2.61 12.15 0.89
C LEU A 367 1.63 11.91 2.04
N GLY A 368 2.01 11.05 3.00
CA GLY A 368 1.22 10.79 4.20
C GLY A 368 1.00 12.04 5.07
N ASP A 369 2.03 12.87 5.21
CA ASP A 369 1.93 14.14 5.96
C ASP A 369 1.09 15.17 5.19
N ALA A 370 1.27 15.29 3.87
CA ALA A 370 0.45 16.17 3.04
C ALA A 370 -1.04 15.78 3.07
N LEU A 371 -1.35 14.48 3.02
CA LEU A 371 -2.72 13.98 3.17
C LEU A 371 -3.32 14.36 4.53
N ARG A 372 -2.51 14.30 5.59
CA ARG A 372 -2.94 14.68 6.94
C ARG A 372 -3.22 16.17 7.03
N GLU A 373 -2.32 17.01 6.52
CA GLU A 373 -2.49 18.46 6.56
C GLU A 373 -3.74 18.90 5.79
N VAL A 374 -4.01 18.29 4.63
CA VAL A 374 -5.20 18.57 3.84
C VAL A 374 -6.49 18.06 4.50
N ALA A 375 -6.41 16.99 5.29
CA ALA A 375 -7.55 16.41 5.98
C ALA A 375 -7.89 17.12 7.31
N ASP A 376 -6.97 17.90 7.89
CA ASP A 376 -7.18 18.61 9.16
C ASP A 376 -7.65 20.06 8.92
N PRO A 377 -8.93 20.38 9.18
CA PRO A 377 -9.48 21.72 8.94
C PRO A 377 -8.94 22.79 9.91
N ARG A 378 -8.18 22.43 10.96
CA ARG A 378 -7.67 23.38 11.97
C ARG A 378 -6.32 24.00 11.61
N LEU A 379 -5.63 23.49 10.59
CA LEU A 379 -4.31 23.97 10.14
C LEU A 379 -4.40 25.02 9.02
N GLY A 380 -5.61 25.37 8.59
CA GLY A 380 -5.87 26.37 7.56
C GLY A 380 -6.38 27.68 8.14
N ASP A 381 -5.54 28.38 8.92
CA ASP A 381 -5.64 29.82 9.21
C ASP A 381 -4.24 30.45 9.15
#